data_AF-A0AAN7Y8D0-F1
#
_entry.id   AF-A0AAN7Y8D0-F1
#
_cell.length_a   1.000
_cell.length_b   1.000
_cell.length_c   1.000
_cell.angle_alpha   90.00
_cell.angle_beta   90.00
_cell.angle_gamma   90.00
#
_symmetry.space_group_name_H-M   'P 1'
#
loop_
_entity.id
_entity.type
_entity.pdbx_description
1 polymer ?
#
loop_
_entity_poly.entity_id
_entity_poly.type
_entity_poly.pdbx_seq_one_letter_code
_entity_poly.pdbx_strand_id
1 'polypeptide(L)'
;MAIAGGRLSRFSMDPPTGFKRDGYCKVTDDDKGNHSIAATMSESFLKFTNGRGNNLESAGVKPGMRWCLCASRWKEAYDAFKDGKLEKEAVPQVHLHCTDKKALDVVTYKDLKGFAAAPEATREGGRQGVTIDPAKPSQPHGEGEMSGTRPTQDQQYGTTKEMKSGGTTGAGAEQARRQTGRGG
;
A
#
# COMPACT_ATOMS: atom_id res chain seq x y z
N MET A 1 20.68 12.29 -5.13
CA MET A 1 20.82 11.65 -6.47
C MET A 1 20.32 10.23 -6.34
N ALA A 2 19.71 9.67 -7.37
CA ALA A 2 19.22 8.29 -7.28
C ALA A 2 20.37 7.28 -7.35
N ILE A 3 20.22 6.11 -6.72
CA ILE A 3 21.17 4.99 -6.85
C ILE A 3 21.19 4.41 -8.27
N ALA A 4 20.11 4.57 -9.04
CA ALA A 4 20.04 4.21 -10.45
C ALA A 4 20.80 5.20 -11.37
N GLY A 5 21.39 6.26 -10.80
CA GLY A 5 21.94 7.39 -11.54
C GLY A 5 20.90 8.47 -11.81
N GLY A 6 21.37 9.66 -12.18
CA GLY A 6 20.50 10.81 -12.47
C GLY A 6 19.82 11.44 -11.24
N ARG A 7 18.87 12.34 -11.51
CA ARG A 7 18.13 13.06 -10.47
C ARG A 7 17.25 12.10 -9.67
N LEU A 8 17.11 12.38 -8.38
CA LEU A 8 16.21 11.63 -7.50
C LEU A 8 14.76 11.93 -7.89
N SER A 9 14.00 10.89 -8.24
CA SER A 9 12.58 11.02 -8.55
C SER A 9 11.73 11.10 -7.29
N ARG A 10 10.56 11.73 -7.42
CA ARG A 10 9.56 11.78 -6.35
C ARG A 10 8.90 10.43 -6.20
N PHE A 11 8.80 9.95 -4.97
CA PHE A 11 8.30 8.61 -4.67
C PHE A 11 6.80 8.56 -4.37
N SER A 12 6.31 9.36 -3.42
CA SER A 12 4.88 9.41 -3.07
C SER A 12 4.47 10.72 -2.43
N MET A 13 3.35 11.30 -2.87
CA MET A 13 2.71 12.47 -2.24
C MET A 13 1.34 12.15 -1.65
N ASP A 14 0.79 10.97 -1.94
CA ASP A 14 -0.50 10.53 -1.44
C ASP A 14 -0.41 9.07 -0.94
N PRO A 15 -0.10 8.86 0.35
CA PRO A 15 0.27 9.87 1.33
C PRO A 15 1.72 10.37 1.14
N PRO A 16 2.06 11.56 1.70
CA PRO A 16 3.41 12.11 1.61
C PRO A 16 4.41 11.29 2.42
N THR A 17 5.49 10.90 1.74
CA THR A 17 6.59 10.14 2.33
C THR A 17 7.89 10.96 2.42
N GLY A 18 8.97 10.34 2.88
CA GLY A 18 10.26 10.99 3.11
C GLY A 18 10.35 11.63 4.47
N PHE A 19 11.58 11.82 4.95
CA PHE A 19 11.86 12.43 6.26
C PHE A 19 11.24 13.83 6.38
N LYS A 20 11.32 14.64 5.32
CA LYS A 20 10.74 16.00 5.26
C LYS A 20 9.27 16.01 4.80
N ARG A 21 8.64 14.86 4.56
CA ARG A 21 7.27 14.74 4.03
C ARG A 21 7.05 15.46 2.69
N ASP A 22 8.10 15.58 1.88
CA ASP A 22 8.11 16.21 0.55
C ASP A 22 7.94 15.21 -0.60
N GLY A 23 7.78 13.93 -0.25
CA GLY A 23 7.60 12.83 -1.19
C GLY A 23 8.88 12.29 -1.81
N TYR A 24 10.06 12.74 -1.37
CA TYR A 24 11.34 12.21 -1.82
C TYR A 24 12.03 11.42 -0.70
N CYS A 25 12.69 10.31 -1.03
CA CYS A 25 13.55 9.60 -0.08
C CYS A 25 14.94 10.25 0.00
N LYS A 26 14.96 11.58 0.13
CA LYS A 26 16.18 12.38 0.22
C LYS A 26 16.62 12.47 1.68
N VAL A 27 17.87 12.12 1.93
CA VAL A 27 18.46 12.20 3.27
C VAL A 27 19.08 13.58 3.49
N THR A 28 18.55 14.30 4.47
CA THR A 28 19.10 15.58 4.97
C THR A 28 20.07 15.35 6.13
N ASP A 29 20.81 16.37 6.53
CA ASP A 29 21.78 16.22 7.63
C ASP A 29 21.13 15.96 9.00
N ASP A 30 19.87 16.37 9.14
CA ASP A 30 19.01 16.08 10.31
C ASP A 30 18.52 14.63 10.34
N ASP A 31 18.52 13.94 9.20
CA ASP A 31 17.96 12.59 9.08
C ASP A 31 19.00 11.54 9.53
N LYS A 32 19.09 11.35 10.84
CA LYS A 32 19.97 10.35 11.45
C LYS A 32 19.53 8.91 11.16
N GLY A 33 18.28 8.71 10.75
CA GLY A 33 17.73 7.39 10.40
C GLY A 33 18.10 6.92 8.99
N ASN A 34 18.56 7.84 8.13
CA ASN A 34 18.88 7.58 6.72
C ASN A 34 17.66 6.98 5.98
N HIS A 35 16.58 7.76 5.85
CA HIS A 35 15.35 7.40 5.13
C HIS A 35 15.55 7.45 3.60
N SER A 36 16.60 6.81 3.10
CA SER A 36 17.01 6.82 1.69
C SER A 36 16.30 5.79 0.83
N ILE A 37 15.78 4.70 1.40
CA ILE A 37 15.27 3.57 0.64
C ILE A 37 13.80 3.77 0.30
N ALA A 38 13.51 3.94 -1.00
CA ALA A 38 12.15 4.00 -1.52
C ALA A 38 11.61 2.58 -1.69
N ALA A 39 10.69 2.15 -0.82
CA ALA A 39 10.16 0.79 -0.84
C ALA A 39 8.64 0.71 -0.82
N THR A 40 8.09 -0.37 -1.36
CA THR A 40 6.67 -0.73 -1.21
C THR A 40 6.52 -1.65 0.01
N MET A 41 5.65 -1.28 0.94
CA MET A 41 5.44 -2.05 2.16
C MET A 41 4.62 -3.31 1.88
N SER A 42 5.08 -4.45 2.37
CA SER A 42 4.27 -5.68 2.43
C SER A 42 3.74 -5.88 3.85
N GLU A 43 2.64 -6.61 3.98
CA GLU A 43 2.09 -6.98 5.29
C GLU A 43 3.10 -7.76 6.14
N SER A 44 3.81 -8.69 5.51
CA SER A 44 4.86 -9.49 6.15
C SER A 44 6.04 -8.64 6.63
N PHE A 45 6.45 -7.62 5.87
CA PHE A 45 7.45 -6.66 6.33
C PHE A 45 6.96 -5.84 7.52
N LEU A 46 5.72 -5.32 7.48
CA LEU A 46 5.16 -4.51 8.56
C LEU A 46 5.12 -5.30 9.88
N LYS A 47 4.68 -6.56 9.82
CA LYS A 47 4.72 -7.48 10.98
C LYS A 47 6.15 -7.72 11.47
N PHE A 48 7.08 -7.98 10.55
CA PHE A 48 8.49 -8.21 10.89
C PHE A 48 9.13 -7.00 11.58
N THR A 49 8.96 -5.81 11.01
CA THR A 49 9.61 -4.60 11.50
C THR A 49 8.98 -4.10 12.82
N ASN A 50 7.67 -4.31 13.00
CA ASN A 50 6.99 -4.10 14.28
C ASN A 50 7.58 -4.99 15.39
N GLY A 51 7.81 -6.28 15.09
CA GLY A 51 8.48 -7.22 16.01
C GLY A 51 9.92 -6.82 16.40
N ARG A 52 10.53 -5.88 15.67
CA ARG A 52 11.85 -5.29 15.96
C ARG A 52 11.78 -3.86 16.51
N GLY A 53 10.63 -3.48 17.07
CA GLY A 53 10.41 -2.18 17.70
C GLY A 53 10.26 -1.02 16.71
N ASN A 54 9.95 -1.30 15.45
CA ASN A 54 9.63 -0.27 14.44
C ASN A 54 8.18 -0.43 14.00
N ASN A 55 7.25 0.07 14.81
CA ASN A 55 5.83 0.02 14.46
C ASN A 55 5.49 1.11 13.43
N LEU A 56 5.43 0.74 12.15
CA LEU A 56 5.06 1.67 11.07
C LEU A 56 3.53 1.82 10.92
N GLU A 57 2.75 0.85 11.38
CA GLU A 57 1.29 0.90 11.32
C GLU A 57 0.73 1.99 12.22
N SER A 58 1.35 2.23 13.39
CA SER A 58 0.99 3.36 14.26
C SER A 58 1.28 4.72 13.63
N ALA A 59 2.19 4.78 12.64
CA ALA A 59 2.44 5.95 11.82
C ALA A 59 1.51 6.04 10.59
N GLY A 60 0.50 5.17 10.50
CA GLY A 60 -0.50 5.14 9.42
C GLY A 60 -0.04 4.41 8.16
N VAL A 61 1.08 3.69 8.21
CA VAL A 61 1.60 2.93 7.05
C VAL A 61 0.87 1.59 6.94
N LYS A 62 0.41 1.26 5.73
CA LYS A 62 -0.36 0.04 5.42
C LYS A 62 0.33 -0.78 4.33
N PRO A 63 -0.01 -2.07 4.20
CA PRO A 63 0.44 -2.88 3.07
C PRO A 63 0.11 -2.21 1.73
N GLY A 64 1.02 -2.32 0.76
CA GLY A 64 0.93 -1.70 -0.55
C GLY A 64 1.39 -0.24 -0.60
N MET A 65 1.57 0.44 0.54
CA MET A 65 1.99 1.85 0.55
C MET A 65 3.45 2.03 0.13
N ARG A 66 3.72 3.09 -0.62
CA ARG A 66 5.06 3.57 -0.96
C ARG A 66 5.60 4.39 0.21
N TRP A 67 6.70 3.94 0.81
CA TRP A 67 7.30 4.59 1.96
C TRP A 67 8.83 4.66 1.92
N CYS A 68 9.40 5.79 2.31
CA CYS A 68 10.83 5.94 2.52
C CYS A 68 11.24 5.30 3.85
N LEU A 69 12.01 4.22 3.77
CA LEU A 69 12.52 3.47 4.91
C LEU A 69 13.93 3.89 5.28
N CYS A 70 14.22 3.82 6.58
CA CYS A 70 15.59 3.83 7.08
C CYS A 70 16.39 2.70 6.41
N ALA A 71 17.60 3.01 5.94
CA ALA A 71 18.46 2.04 5.28
C ALA A 71 18.78 0.84 6.19
N SER A 72 18.97 1.08 7.49
CA SER A 72 19.17 0.05 8.50
C SER A 72 17.98 -0.90 8.65
N ARG A 73 16.75 -0.39 8.62
CA ARG A 73 15.53 -1.20 8.78
C ARG A 73 15.26 -2.10 7.58
N TRP A 74 15.57 -1.63 6.38
CA TRP A 74 15.53 -2.49 5.21
C TRP A 74 16.63 -3.55 5.28
N LYS A 75 17.86 -3.17 5.68
CA LYS A 75 18.98 -4.11 5.85
C LYS A 75 18.65 -5.22 6.85
N GLU A 76 18.01 -4.89 7.97
CA GLU A 76 17.56 -5.86 8.97
C GLU A 76 16.67 -6.96 8.37
N ALA A 77 15.75 -6.60 7.45
CA ALA A 77 14.90 -7.54 6.74
C ALA A 77 15.69 -8.36 5.73
N TYR A 78 16.59 -7.72 4.97
CA TYR A 78 17.47 -8.40 4.03
C TYR A 78 18.38 -9.44 4.71
N ASP A 79 19.02 -9.07 5.82
CA ASP A 79 19.87 -9.97 6.60
C ASP A 79 19.06 -11.15 7.16
N ALA A 80 17.83 -10.90 7.63
CA ALA A 80 16.94 -11.97 8.10
C ALA A 80 16.56 -12.94 6.96
N PHE A 81 16.35 -12.44 5.75
CA PHE A 81 16.13 -13.27 4.56
C PHE A 81 17.38 -14.09 4.21
N LYS A 82 18.56 -13.46 4.25
CA LYS A 82 19.83 -14.14 4.01
C LYS A 82 20.12 -15.26 5.00
N ASP A 83 19.68 -15.10 6.25
CA ASP A 83 19.76 -16.10 7.31
C ASP A 83 18.67 -17.19 7.22
N GLY A 84 17.73 -17.12 6.27
CA GLY A 84 16.61 -18.04 6.17
C GLY A 84 15.54 -17.87 7.26
N LYS A 85 15.52 -16.73 7.96
CA LYS A 85 14.56 -16.40 9.02
C LYS A 85 13.33 -15.65 8.48
N LEU A 86 13.40 -15.20 7.23
CA LEU A 86 12.38 -14.38 6.60
C LEU A 86 12.25 -14.79 5.13
N GLU A 87 11.02 -14.92 4.65
CA GLU A 87 10.74 -15.20 3.24
C GLU A 87 11.12 -14.02 2.35
N LYS A 88 11.44 -14.29 1.08
CA LYS A 88 11.86 -13.26 0.13
C LYS A 88 10.82 -12.16 -0.05
N GLU A 89 9.54 -12.54 -0.06
CA GLU A 89 8.38 -11.67 -0.26
C GLU A 89 8.18 -10.69 0.92
N ALA A 90 8.80 -10.97 2.07
CA ALA A 90 8.76 -10.11 3.24
C ALA A 90 9.89 -9.08 3.27
N VAL A 91 10.86 -9.15 2.35
CA VAL A 91 11.80 -8.05 2.12
C VAL A 91 11.12 -7.04 1.18
N PRO A 92 11.01 -5.76 1.57
CA PRO A 92 10.33 -4.76 0.76
C PRO A 92 10.96 -4.58 -0.62
N GLN A 93 10.11 -4.52 -1.65
CA GLN A 93 10.54 -4.20 -3.01
C GLN A 93 11.00 -2.75 -3.11
N VAL A 94 12.11 -2.51 -3.80
CA VAL A 94 12.81 -1.21 -3.85
C VAL A 94 12.64 -0.52 -5.21
N HIS A 95 12.42 0.79 -5.19
CA HIS A 95 12.33 1.65 -6.36
C HIS A 95 13.64 2.41 -6.55
N LEU A 96 14.52 1.91 -7.43
CA LEU A 96 15.91 2.37 -7.53
C LEU A 96 16.05 3.85 -7.96
N HIS A 97 15.14 4.37 -8.80
CA HIS A 97 15.15 5.77 -9.26
C HIS A 97 14.65 6.76 -8.18
N CYS A 98 13.94 6.26 -7.17
CA CYS A 98 13.46 7.04 -6.02
C CYS A 98 14.32 6.87 -4.76
N THR A 99 15.29 5.96 -4.78
CA THR A 99 16.17 5.66 -3.64
C THR A 99 17.43 6.53 -3.70
N ASP A 100 17.73 7.28 -2.63
CA ASP A 100 18.90 8.17 -2.60
C ASP A 100 20.21 7.37 -2.46
N LYS A 101 21.28 7.88 -3.08
CA LYS A 101 22.64 7.33 -3.00
C LYS A 101 23.14 7.09 -1.57
N LYS A 102 22.68 7.84 -0.57
CA LYS A 102 23.03 7.60 0.84
C LYS A 102 22.59 6.23 1.37
N ALA A 103 21.72 5.51 0.66
CA ALA A 103 21.44 4.10 0.96
C ALA A 103 22.71 3.24 0.89
N LEU A 104 23.64 3.59 -0.02
CA LEU A 104 24.88 2.83 -0.24
C LEU A 104 25.86 2.87 0.93
N ASP A 105 25.65 3.75 1.90
CA ASP A 105 26.42 3.81 3.14
C ASP A 105 26.10 2.62 4.07
N VAL A 106 24.97 1.93 3.85
CA VAL A 106 24.46 0.85 4.71
C VAL A 106 24.23 -0.46 3.96
N VAL A 107 23.82 -0.40 2.69
CA VAL A 107 23.47 -1.56 1.86
C VAL A 107 24.15 -1.49 0.50
N THR A 108 24.33 -2.63 -0.18
CA THR A 108 24.96 -2.59 -1.50
C THR A 108 23.93 -2.39 -2.62
N TYR A 109 24.37 -1.79 -3.73
CA TYR A 109 23.54 -1.66 -4.93
C TYR A 109 23.06 -3.03 -5.43
N LYS A 110 23.90 -4.06 -5.33
CA LYS A 110 23.55 -5.42 -5.75
C LYS A 110 22.39 -5.99 -4.94
N ASP A 111 22.41 -5.78 -3.62
CA ASP A 111 21.33 -6.24 -2.74
C ASP A 111 20.01 -5.55 -3.11
N LEU A 112 20.02 -4.22 -3.23
CA LEU A 112 18.84 -3.44 -3.62
C LEU A 112 18.31 -3.82 -5.00
N LYS A 113 19.20 -4.05 -5.98
CA LYS A 113 18.82 -4.47 -7.32
C LYS A 113 18.16 -5.85 -7.34
N GLY A 114 18.55 -6.75 -6.43
CA GLY A 114 17.92 -8.07 -6.27
C GLY A 114 16.46 -8.02 -5.80
N PHE A 115 16.05 -6.91 -5.18
CA PHE A 115 14.70 -6.64 -4.71
C PHE A 115 14.05 -5.47 -5.46
N ALA A 116 14.58 -5.10 -6.63
CA ALA A 116 13.99 -4.04 -7.42
C ALA A 116 12.53 -4.40 -7.77
N ALA A 117 11.62 -3.44 -7.56
CA ALA A 117 10.26 -3.57 -8.06
C ALA A 117 10.29 -3.74 -9.59
N ALA A 118 9.35 -4.54 -10.13
CA ALA A 118 9.21 -4.75 -11.57
C ALA A 118 9.21 -3.40 -12.31
N PRO A 119 9.80 -3.36 -13.50
CA PRO A 119 10.38 -2.13 -14.01
C PRO A 119 9.29 -1.06 -14.18
N GLU A 120 9.52 0.08 -13.53
CA GLU A 120 9.45 1.33 -14.27
C GLU A 120 10.45 1.22 -15.42
N ALA A 121 10.06 0.49 -16.47
CA ALA A 121 10.70 0.53 -17.76
C ALA A 121 10.56 1.99 -18.17
N THR A 122 11.70 2.63 -18.37
CA THR A 122 11.82 3.89 -19.07
C THR A 122 10.72 4.04 -20.12
N ARG A 123 9.67 4.81 -19.80
CA ARG A 123 9.16 5.73 -20.81
C ARG A 123 10.20 6.84 -20.88
N GLU A 124 11.23 6.61 -21.70
CA GLU A 124 11.79 7.73 -22.44
C GLU A 124 10.60 8.42 -23.11
N GLY A 125 10.28 9.64 -22.68
CA GLY A 125 9.12 10.38 -23.17
C GLY A 125 8.09 10.74 -22.11
N GLY A 126 8.53 11.41 -21.04
CA GLY A 126 7.66 12.19 -20.15
C GLY A 126 8.13 13.62 -20.10
N ARG A 127 8.00 14.38 -21.20
CA ARG A 127 8.01 15.84 -21.12
C ARG A 127 7.00 16.23 -20.05
N GLN A 128 7.43 16.99 -19.04
CA GLN A 128 6.55 17.97 -18.43
C GLN A 128 6.25 18.99 -19.53
N GLY A 129 5.23 18.69 -20.33
CA GLY A 129 4.64 19.60 -21.30
C GLY A 129 3.25 19.92 -20.80
N VAL A 130 3.10 21.09 -20.19
CA VAL A 130 1.82 21.78 -20.14
C VAL A 130 1.43 22.03 -21.60
N THR A 131 0.48 21.27 -22.13
CA THR A 131 -0.23 21.66 -23.34
C THR A 131 -1.27 22.69 -22.93
N ILE A 132 -0.89 23.96 -23.05
CA ILE A 132 -1.86 25.01 -23.32
C ILE A 132 -2.36 24.79 -24.74
N ASP A 133 -3.62 24.38 -24.92
CA ASP A 133 -4.29 24.37 -26.21
C ASP A 133 -4.67 25.82 -26.57
N PRO A 134 -4.10 26.45 -27.63
CA PRO A 134 -4.40 27.84 -27.98
C PRO A 134 -5.66 28.00 -28.84
N ALA A 135 -6.58 27.03 -28.85
CA ALA A 135 -7.75 27.06 -29.74
C ALA A 135 -9.03 26.55 -29.07
N LYS A 136 -9.52 27.28 -28.06
CA LYS A 136 -10.97 27.35 -27.83
C LYS A 136 -11.35 28.69 -27.20
N PRO A 137 -12.10 29.56 -27.91
CA PRO A 137 -12.59 30.80 -27.32
C PRO A 137 -13.65 30.50 -26.26
N SER A 138 -13.44 31.11 -25.10
CA SER A 138 -14.42 31.29 -24.03
C SER A 138 -15.68 31.96 -24.57
N GLN A 139 -16.84 31.34 -24.34
CA GLN A 139 -18.14 31.97 -24.56
C GLN A 139 -18.80 32.27 -23.20
N PRO A 140 -19.58 33.36 -23.13
CA PRO A 140 -20.00 33.98 -21.89
C PRO A 140 -21.35 33.44 -21.39
N HIS A 141 -21.63 33.81 -20.15
CA HIS A 141 -22.92 33.69 -19.46
C HIS A 141 -24.09 34.15 -20.35
N GLY A 142 -25.13 33.31 -20.42
CA GLY A 142 -26.42 33.63 -21.01
C GLY A 142 -27.52 33.41 -19.98
N GLU A 143 -28.15 34.51 -19.58
CA GLU A 143 -29.41 34.57 -18.86
C GLU A 143 -30.60 34.15 -19.75
N GLY A 144 -31.62 33.51 -19.15
CA GLY A 144 -32.84 33.10 -19.87
C GLY A 144 -33.86 32.42 -18.95
N GLU A 145 -34.99 33.10 -18.77
CA GLU A 145 -36.09 32.83 -17.84
C GLU A 145 -37.03 31.65 -18.18
N MET A 146 -37.58 31.05 -17.12
CA MET A 146 -38.99 30.67 -16.85
C MET A 146 -39.83 29.85 -17.87
N SER A 147 -40.26 28.64 -17.48
CA SER A 147 -41.70 28.30 -17.22
C SER A 147 -41.99 26.78 -17.10
N GLY A 148 -42.88 26.43 -16.15
CA GLY A 148 -43.80 25.26 -16.04
C GLY A 148 -43.26 23.83 -16.25
N THR A 149 -43.60 22.78 -15.48
CA THR A 149 -44.86 22.42 -14.81
C THR A 149 -44.60 21.22 -13.86
N ARG A 150 -45.47 21.00 -12.86
CA ARG A 150 -45.36 20.07 -11.71
C ARG A 150 -45.09 18.57 -12.03
N PRO A 151 -44.52 17.81 -11.07
CA PRO A 151 -44.23 16.37 -11.19
C PRO A 151 -45.36 15.48 -10.64
N THR A 152 -45.57 14.31 -11.25
CA THR A 152 -46.26 13.17 -10.61
C THR A 152 -45.68 11.83 -11.03
N GLN A 153 -45.49 10.99 -10.02
CA GLN A 153 -45.40 9.52 -9.98
C GLN A 153 -44.10 8.84 -10.41
N ASP A 154 -43.41 8.26 -9.42
CA ASP A 154 -42.82 6.94 -9.56
C ASP A 154 -43.13 6.05 -8.34
N GLN A 155 -43.98 5.07 -8.62
CA GLN A 155 -43.94 3.64 -8.25
C GLN A 155 -43.54 3.22 -6.83
N GLN A 156 -44.56 2.81 -6.07
CA GLN A 156 -44.47 1.95 -4.90
C GLN A 156 -44.24 0.48 -5.30
N TYR A 157 -43.27 -0.14 -4.64
CA TYR A 157 -43.02 -1.58 -4.59
C TYR A 157 -44.23 -2.35 -4.04
N GLY A 158 -44.60 -3.43 -4.72
CA GLY A 158 -45.51 -4.45 -4.20
C GLY A 158 -45.26 -5.80 -4.87
N THR A 159 -44.90 -6.81 -4.08
CA THR A 159 -45.34 -8.20 -4.28
C THR A 159 -45.06 -9.02 -3.02
N THR A 160 -46.06 -9.84 -2.69
CA THR A 160 -46.35 -10.48 -1.40
C THR A 160 -45.95 -11.95 -1.37
N LYS A 161 -45.60 -12.41 -0.15
CA LYS A 161 -45.79 -13.73 0.48
C LYS A 161 -46.24 -14.90 -0.40
N GLU A 162 -45.62 -16.06 -0.16
CA GLU A 162 -46.36 -17.29 0.14
C GLU A 162 -45.65 -18.13 1.22
N MET A 163 -46.45 -18.58 2.19
CA MET A 163 -46.13 -19.55 3.24
C MET A 163 -46.75 -20.89 2.83
N LYS A 164 -46.05 -22.00 3.03
CA LYS A 164 -46.74 -23.29 3.23
C LYS A 164 -45.94 -24.28 4.07
N SER A 165 -46.74 -25.05 4.79
CA SER A 165 -46.50 -25.85 5.98
C SER A 165 -46.37 -27.35 5.70
N GLY A 166 -45.80 -28.09 6.66
CA GLY A 166 -45.87 -29.55 6.84
C GLY A 166 -44.49 -30.20 6.87
N GLY A 167 -44.09 -31.11 7.76
CA GLY A 167 -44.77 -31.85 8.82
C GLY A 167 -44.07 -33.22 9.01
N THR A 168 -43.55 -33.47 10.23
CA THR A 168 -43.49 -34.75 10.97
C THR A 168 -42.37 -35.80 10.73
N THR A 169 -41.97 -36.39 11.88
CA THR A 169 -41.22 -37.64 12.18
C THR A 169 -39.69 -37.50 12.23
N GLY A 170 -38.94 -37.97 13.24
CA GLY A 170 -39.23 -38.77 14.43
C GLY A 170 -37.96 -39.51 14.85
N ALA A 171 -37.77 -39.74 16.17
CA ALA A 171 -36.80 -40.60 16.84
C ALA A 171 -35.29 -40.20 16.77
N GLY A 172 -34.49 -40.29 17.83
CA GLY A 172 -34.69 -40.75 19.20
C GLY A 172 -33.32 -41.08 19.83
N ALA A 173 -33.21 -40.90 21.16
CA ALA A 173 -32.33 -41.63 22.10
C ALA A 173 -30.79 -41.55 21.89
N GLU A 174 -29.87 -41.69 22.85
CA GLU A 174 -29.82 -41.85 24.31
C GLU A 174 -28.30 -42.05 24.59
N GLN A 175 -27.66 -41.11 25.29
CA GLN A 175 -27.19 -41.25 26.68
C GLN A 175 -25.93 -42.13 26.92
N ALA A 176 -24.93 -41.48 27.53
CA ALA A 176 -24.00 -41.95 28.57
C ALA A 176 -23.12 -43.21 28.34
N ARG A 177 -21.81 -43.07 28.63
CA ARG A 177 -21.25 -43.36 29.97
C ARG A 177 -19.73 -43.17 30.03
N ARG A 178 -19.34 -42.76 31.24
CA ARG A 178 -18.02 -42.78 31.90
C ARG A 178 -17.17 -44.00 31.57
N GLN A 179 -15.84 -43.82 31.55
CA GLN A 179 -14.92 -44.78 32.15
C GLN A 179 -13.65 -44.09 32.69
N THR A 180 -13.40 -44.40 33.96
CA THR A 180 -12.21 -44.15 34.77
C THR A 180 -11.09 -45.11 34.38
N GLY A 181 -9.83 -44.67 34.46
CA GLY A 181 -8.66 -45.54 34.34
C GLY A 181 -7.47 -45.01 35.15
N ARG A 182 -7.15 -45.71 36.24
CA ARG A 182 -6.05 -45.53 37.19
C ARG A 182 -5.07 -46.69 36.96
N GLY A 183 -3.76 -46.46 37.02
CA GLY A 183 -2.77 -47.52 37.26
C GLY A 183 -1.45 -47.36 36.53
N GLY A 184 -0.35 -47.29 37.28
CA GLY A 184 1.03 -47.25 36.84
C GLY A 184 1.91 -46.48 37.80
#